data_AF-A0A3S0C617-F1
#
_entry.id   AF-A0A3S0C617-F1
#
_cell.length_a   1.000
_cell.length_b   1.000
_cell.length_c   1.000
_cell.angle_alpha   90.00
_cell.angle_beta   90.00
_cell.angle_gamma   90.00
#
_symmetry.space_group_name_H-M   'P 1'
#
loop_
_entity.id
_entity.type
_entity.pdbx_description
1 polymer ?
#
loop_
_entity_poly.entity_id
_entity_poly.type
_entity_poly.pdbx_seq_one_letter_code
_entity_poly.pdbx_strand_id
1 'polypeptide(L)' 'MKAIWKNTILAESDETTVVENNHYFPAESIKKKYFTHSNTHTRCPWKGRASYYNIKVAGEENKDAAWYYPEVSKLATPI' A
#
# COMPACT_ATOMS: atom_id res chain seq x y z
N MET A 1 -12.54 7.39 -1.03
CA MET A 1 -11.30 7.67 -0.23
C MET A 1 -10.13 8.04 -1.14
N LYS A 2 -9.20 8.91 -0.71
CA LYS A 2 -8.03 9.37 -1.50
C LYS A 2 -6.72 9.28 -0.69
N ALA A 3 -5.70 8.67 -1.28
CA ALA A 3 -4.32 8.77 -0.81
C ALA A 3 -3.59 9.85 -1.62
N ILE A 4 -3.07 10.87 -0.94
CA ILE A 4 -2.43 12.03 -1.59
C ILE A 4 -1.04 12.25 -1.01
N TRP A 5 -0.07 12.47 -1.88
CA TRP A 5 1.26 12.94 -1.51
C TRP A 5 1.70 14.03 -2.48
N LYS A 6 2.20 15.17 -1.96
CA LYS A 6 2.62 16.34 -2.76
C LYS A 6 1.60 16.77 -3.80
N ASN A 7 0.36 16.95 -3.35
CA ASN A 7 -0.78 17.32 -4.19
C ASN A 7 -1.08 16.34 -5.35
N THR A 8 -0.45 15.16 -5.36
CA THR A 8 -0.69 14.11 -6.34
C THR A 8 -1.53 13.02 -5.71
N ILE A 9 -2.67 12.73 -6.33
CA ILE A 9 -3.51 11.59 -5.94
C ILE A 9 -2.81 10.31 -6.38
N LEU A 10 -2.38 9.50 -5.40
CA LEU A 10 -1.69 8.22 -5.57
C LEU A 10 -2.66 7.06 -5.75
N ALA A 11 -3.78 7.10 -5.02
CA ALA A 11 -4.88 6.14 -5.12
C ALA A 11 -6.20 6.83 -4.79
N GLU A 12 -7.28 6.38 -5.44
CA GLU A 12 -8.64 6.88 -5.19
C GLU A 12 -9.63 5.75 -5.45
N SER A 13 -10.42 5.41 -4.43
CA SER A 13 -11.49 4.42 -4.51
C SER A 13 -12.45 4.59 -3.35
N ASP A 14 -13.72 4.29 -3.57
CA ASP A 14 -14.74 4.23 -2.52
C ASP A 14 -14.90 2.83 -1.92
N GLU A 15 -14.19 1.84 -2.47
CA GLU A 15 -14.21 0.42 -2.08
C GLU A 15 -12.96 0.04 -1.27
N THR A 16 -12.48 0.93 -0.40
CA THR A 16 -11.34 0.60 0.48
C THR A 16 -11.78 -0.28 1.64
N THR A 17 -11.01 -1.31 1.95
CA THR A 17 -11.19 -2.10 3.19
C THR A 17 -10.43 -1.41 4.33
N VAL A 18 -11.05 -1.26 5.50
CA VAL A 18 -10.37 -0.73 6.69
C VAL A 18 -9.98 -1.87 7.61
N VAL A 19 -8.70 -2.02 7.86
CA VAL A 19 -8.16 -3.01 8.80
C VAL A 19 -7.19 -2.35 9.75
N GLU A 20 -7.48 -2.45 11.04
CA GLU A 20 -6.71 -1.79 12.11
C GLU A 20 -6.45 -0.31 11.86
N ASN A 21 -7.51 0.43 11.50
CA ASN A 21 -7.45 1.86 11.15
C ASN A 21 -6.59 2.20 9.92
N ASN A 22 -6.17 1.21 9.13
CA ASN A 22 -5.48 1.43 7.86
C ASN A 22 -6.43 1.17 6.69
N HIS A 23 -6.39 2.05 5.68
CA HIS A 23 -7.13 1.87 4.44
C HIS A 23 -6.32 1.03 3.44
N TYR A 24 -6.90 -0.08 3.03
CA TYR A 24 -6.41 -0.92 1.94
C TYR A 24 -7.16 -0.57 0.67
N PHE A 25 -6.41 -0.07 -0.30
CA PHE A 25 -6.93 0.28 -1.62
C PHE A 25 -6.90 -0.95 -2.54
N PRO A 26 -7.93 -1.18 -3.37
CA PRO A 26 -7.85 -2.16 -4.45
C PRO A 26 -6.63 -1.90 -5.34
N ALA A 27 -5.95 -2.95 -5.78
CA ALA A 27 -4.71 -2.84 -6.56
C ALA A 27 -4.89 -2.14 -7.92
N GLU A 28 -6.12 -2.06 -8.43
CA GLU A 28 -6.46 -1.32 -9.64
C GLU A 28 -6.65 0.19 -9.40
N SER A 29 -6.97 0.58 -8.17
CA SER A 29 -7.22 1.98 -7.80
C SER A 29 -5.94 2.79 -7.56
N ILE A 30 -4.78 2.13 -7.50
CA ILE A 30 -3.48 2.79 -7.35
C ILE A 30 -2.92 3.22 -8.70
N LYS A 31 -2.33 4.41 -8.75
CA LYS A 31 -1.63 4.91 -9.94
C LYS A 31 -0.20 4.38 -9.97
N LYS A 32 -0.04 3.13 -10.44
CA LYS A 32 1.22 2.36 -10.45
C LYS A 32 2.47 3.13 -10.94
N LYS A 33 2.30 4.11 -11.84
CA LYS A 33 3.39 4.99 -12.31
C LYS A 33 4.14 5.73 -11.20
N TYR A 34 3.53 5.93 -10.04
CA TYR A 34 4.16 6.58 -8.89
C TYR A 34 4.77 5.59 -7.90
N PHE A 35 4.59 4.27 -8.10
CA PHE A 35 5.02 3.25 -7.16
C PHE A 35 6.18 2.46 -7.75
N THR A 36 7.23 2.26 -6.94
CA THR A 36 8.37 1.41 -7.29
C THR A 36 8.63 0.42 -6.16
N HIS A 37 8.97 -0.82 -6.49
CA HIS A 37 9.23 -1.84 -5.49
C HIS A 37 10.37 -1.42 -4.54
N SER A 38 10.16 -1.64 -3.25
CA SER A 38 11.20 -1.57 -2.24
C SER A 38 11.71 -2.98 -1.91
N ASN A 39 12.96 -3.06 -1.48
CA ASN A 39 13.53 -4.29 -0.93
C ASN A 39 13.11 -4.50 0.54
N THR A 40 12.47 -3.52 1.16
CA THR A 40 11.99 -3.60 2.54
C THR A 40 10.84 -4.58 2.68
N HIS A 41 10.94 -5.45 3.68
CA HIS A 41 9.91 -6.41 4.05
C HIS A 41 9.79 -6.46 5.57
N THR A 42 8.56 -6.56 6.08
CA THR A 42 8.30 -6.77 7.50
C THR A 42 7.38 -7.97 7.69
N ARG A 43 7.43 -8.60 8.86
CA ARG A 43 6.62 -9.78 9.15
C ARG A 43 5.64 -9.45 10.26
N CYS A 44 4.36 -9.58 9.96
CA CYS A 44 3.29 -9.55 10.94
C CYS A 44 2.95 -10.99 11.34
N PRO A 45 2.86 -11.32 12.65
CA PRO A 45 2.59 -12.69 13.11
C PRO A 45 1.31 -13.31 12.53
N TRP A 46 0.30 -12.50 12.24
CA TRP A 46 -1.01 -12.98 11.80
C TRP A 46 -1.42 -12.52 10.39
N LYS A 47 -0.89 -11.41 9.85
CA LYS A 47 -1.13 -11.01 8.46
C LYS A 47 -0.19 -11.67 7.44
N GLY A 48 1.01 -12.07 7.86
CA GLY A 48 2.05 -12.60 6.95
C GLY A 48 3.17 -11.58 6.66
N ARG A 49 3.79 -11.68 5.48
CA ARG A 49 4.90 -10.82 5.08
C ARG A 49 4.39 -9.61 4.32
N ALA A 50 4.62 -8.42 4.86
CA ALA A 50 4.40 -7.17 4.15
C ALA A 50 5.58 -6.88 3.21
N SER A 51 5.27 -6.47 2.00
CA SER A 51 6.20 -5.89 1.03
C SER A 51 5.89 -4.41 0.88
N TYR A 52 6.92 -3.61 0.60
CA TYR A 52 6.79 -2.15 0.55
C TYR A 52 6.99 -1.60 -0.86
N TYR A 53 6.38 -0.45 -1.11
CA TYR A 53 6.61 0.40 -2.26
C TYR A 53 7.22 1.73 -1.81
N ASN A 54 8.20 2.20 -2.58
CA ASN A 54 8.58 3.61 -2.58
C ASN A 54 7.63 4.39 -3.50
N ILE A 55 7.38 5.64 -3.17
CA ILE A 55 6.54 6.53 -3.96
C ILE A 55 7.41 7.61 -4.59
N LYS A 56 7.31 7.80 -5.90
CA LYS A 56 8.06 8.83 -6.66
C LYS A 56 7.11 9.84 -7.27
N VAL A 57 7.23 11.09 -6.86
CA VAL A 57 6.42 12.21 -7.37
C VAL A 57 7.33 13.43 -7.52
N ALA A 58 7.27 14.08 -8.68
CA ALA A 58 8.00 15.31 -8.97
C ALA A 58 9.52 15.22 -8.70
N GLY A 59 10.14 14.06 -8.98
CA GLY A 59 11.58 13.84 -8.80
C GLY A 59 12.00 13.50 -7.36
N GLU A 60 11.07 13.51 -6.41
CA GLU A 60 11.34 13.13 -5.02
C GLU A 60 10.78 11.74 -4.69
N GLU A 61 11.47 11.04 -3.79
CA GLU A 61 11.13 9.69 -3.37
C GLU A 61 10.69 9.70 -1.89
N ASN A 62 9.51 9.13 -1.63
CA ASN A 62 9.06 8.75 -0.29
C ASN A 62 9.29 7.25 -0.13
N LYS A 63 10.34 6.90 0.62
CA LYS A 63 10.77 5.52 0.79
C LYS A 63 9.82 4.75 1.71
N ASP A 64 9.51 3.50 1.34
CA ASP A 64 8.69 2.57 2.12
C ASP A 64 7.31 3.13 2.54
N ALA A 65 6.73 3.99 1.69
CA ALA A 65 5.56 4.80 2.02
C ALA A 65 4.21 4.11 1.78
N ALA A 66 4.21 2.93 1.15
CA ALA A 66 3.04 2.06 1.07
C ALA A 66 3.45 0.61 1.26
N TRP A 67 2.56 -0.22 1.82
CA TRP A 67 2.78 -1.64 1.99
C TRP A 67 1.62 -2.45 1.45
N TYR A 68 1.89 -3.71 1.13
CA TYR A 68 0.91 -4.68 0.70
C TYR A 68 1.32 -6.07 1.19
N TYR A 69 0.36 -6.98 1.29
CA TYR A 69 0.60 -8.36 1.66
C TYR A 69 0.42 -9.24 0.42
N PRO A 70 1.51 -9.58 -0.33
CA PRO A 70 1.39 -10.45 -1.51
C PRO A 70 0.89 -11.85 -1.16
N GLU A 71 1.21 -12.32 0.04
CA GLU A 71 0.74 -13.58 0.59
C GLU A 71 0.20 -13.32 1.99
N VAL A 72 -1.10 -13.50 2.16
CA VAL A 72 -1.77 -13.37 3.44
C VAL A 72 -1.72 -14.70 4.19
N SER A 73 -1.48 -14.65 5.50
CA SER A 73 -1.58 -15.83 6.36
C SER A 73 -3.04 -16.31 6.43
N LYS A 74 -3.26 -17.62 6.66
CA LYS A 74 -4.59 -18.21 6.85
C LYS A 74 -5.41 -17.57 7.99
N LEU A 75 -4.73 -16.87 8.90
CA LEU A 75 -5.34 -16.15 10.02
C LEU A 75 -5.81 -14.74 9.66
N ALA A 76 -5.41 -14.23 8.49
CA ALA A 76 -5.95 -12.99 7.97
C ALA A 76 -7.29 -13.28 7.31
N THR A 77 -8.38 -13.12 8.06
CA THR A 77 -9.76 -12.99 7.55
C THR A 77 -9.74 -11.97 6.40
N PRO A 78 -10.53 -12.13 5.31
CA PRO A 78 -10.27 -11.49 4.01
C PRO A 78 -9.99 -9.98 4.15
N ILE A 79 -8.74 -9.63 3.81
CA ILE A 79 -8.20 -8.26 3.69
C ILE A 79 -8.15 -7.87 2.23
#